data_AF-A0A951KNK5-F1
#
_entry.id   AF-A0A951KNK5-F1
#
_cell.length_a   1.000
_cell.length_b   1.000
_cell.length_c   1.000
_cell.angle_alpha   90.00
_cell.angle_beta   90.00
_cell.angle_gamma   90.00
#
_symmetry.space_group_name_H-M   'P 1'
#
loop_
_entity.id
_entity.type
_entity.pdbx_description
1 polymer ?
#
loop_
_entity_poly.entity_id
_entity_poly.type
_entity_poly.pdbx_seq_one_letter_code
_entity_poly.pdbx_strand_id
1 'polypeptide(L)'
;MTTMQKLIAAAVLGLIMIFGGLAYSTFRAPEQASAPIAAIPVASASAQPTTAASTAATTPTDIAATDTAAAGTSDSTATTGSSIVAQIVQSESEARFVIDEVLNNAPFTVVGTTDQVAGEIVVDPSDPSKTQVGTIQVNARTLA
;
A
#
# COMPACT_ATOMS: atom_id res chain seq x y z
N MET A 1 -27.60 -15.09 -54.32
CA MET A 1 -27.84 -13.79 -53.66
C MET A 1 -27.57 -12.69 -54.66
N THR A 2 -28.56 -11.86 -54.95
CA THR A 2 -28.38 -10.68 -55.82
C THR A 2 -27.55 -9.63 -55.09
N THR A 3 -26.86 -8.76 -55.83
CA THR A 3 -26.09 -7.63 -55.28
C THR A 3 -26.90 -6.76 -54.32
N MET A 4 -28.20 -6.59 -54.58
CA MET A 4 -29.13 -5.89 -53.69
C MET A 4 -29.27 -6.54 -52.31
N GLN A 5 -29.38 -7.88 -52.27
CA GLN A 5 -29.50 -8.63 -51.01
C GLN A 5 -28.23 -8.51 -50.15
N LYS A 6 -27.04 -8.45 -50.79
CA LYS A 6 -25.77 -8.22 -50.10
C LYS A 6 -25.67 -6.80 -49.53
N LEU A 7 -26.20 -5.81 -50.24
CA LEU A 7 -26.16 -4.39 -49.82
C LEU A 7 -27.09 -4.13 -48.62
N ILE A 8 -28.28 -4.73 -48.62
CA ILE A 8 -29.20 -4.69 -47.48
C ILE A 8 -28.58 -5.40 -46.26
N ALA A 9 -27.97 -6.57 -46.45
CA ALA A 9 -27.31 -7.29 -45.36
C ALA A 9 -26.15 -6.48 -44.75
N ALA A 10 -25.35 -5.80 -45.57
CA ALA A 10 -24.26 -4.95 -45.10
C ALA A 10 -24.78 -3.73 -44.31
N ALA A 11 -25.85 -3.07 -44.76
CA ALA A 11 -26.45 -1.93 -44.07
C ALA A 11 -27.02 -2.33 -42.70
N VAL A 12 -27.70 -3.48 -42.61
CA VAL A 12 -28.24 -3.99 -41.34
C VAL A 12 -27.10 -4.33 -40.37
N LEU A 13 -26.02 -4.96 -40.84
CA LEU A 13 -24.86 -5.29 -40.00
C LEU A 13 -24.17 -4.02 -39.49
N GLY A 14 -24.04 -3.00 -40.33
CA GLY A 14 -23.53 -1.68 -39.93
C GLY A 14 -24.40 -1.04 -38.83
N LEU A 15 -25.72 -1.09 -38.98
CA LEU A 15 -26.65 -0.52 -37.99
C LEU A 15 -26.59 -1.27 -36.65
N ILE A 16 -26.44 -2.59 -36.67
CA ILE A 16 -26.25 -3.41 -35.46
C ILE A 16 -24.94 -3.06 -34.75
N MET A 17 -23.84 -2.87 -35.48
CA MET A 17 -22.56 -2.46 -34.90
C MET A 17 -22.63 -1.07 -34.27
N ILE A 18 -23.29 -0.12 -34.93
CA ILE A 18 -23.48 1.24 -34.39
C ILE A 18 -24.33 1.19 -33.13
N PHE A 19 -25.48 0.53 -33.18
CA PHE A 19 -26.40 0.46 -32.03
C PHE A 19 -25.77 -0.33 -30.86
N GLY A 20 -25.07 -1.42 -31.15
CA GLY A 20 -24.30 -2.19 -30.16
C GLY A 20 -23.16 -1.37 -29.55
N GLY A 21 -22.46 -0.57 -30.35
CA GLY A 21 -21.41 0.34 -29.88
C GLY A 21 -21.95 1.46 -28.97
N LEU A 22 -23.09 2.06 -29.32
CA LEU A 22 -23.77 3.07 -28.49
C LEU A 22 -24.32 2.47 -27.19
N ALA A 23 -24.91 1.28 -27.27
CA ALA A 23 -25.36 0.57 -26.08
C ALA A 23 -24.17 0.24 -25.17
N TYR A 24 -23.08 -0.29 -25.73
CA TYR A 24 -21.89 -0.59 -24.95
C TYR A 24 -21.27 0.67 -24.34
N SER A 25 -21.17 1.78 -25.08
CA SER A 25 -20.60 3.01 -24.54
C SER A 25 -21.46 3.64 -23.44
N THR A 26 -22.78 3.52 -23.53
CA THR A 26 -23.72 4.12 -22.57
C THR A 26 -23.92 3.25 -21.33
N PHE A 27 -23.91 1.92 -21.49
CA PHE A 27 -24.17 0.97 -20.39
C PHE A 27 -22.90 0.39 -19.77
N ARG A 28 -21.71 0.80 -20.21
CA ARG A 28 -20.46 0.41 -19.53
C ARG A 28 -20.40 1.06 -18.16
N ALA A 29 -20.28 0.25 -17.10
CA ALA A 29 -20.06 0.77 -15.76
C ALA A 29 -18.77 1.62 -15.73
N PRO A 30 -18.76 2.75 -15.00
CA PRO A 30 -17.55 3.54 -14.83
C PRO A 30 -16.48 2.67 -14.17
N GLU A 31 -15.25 2.72 -14.69
CA GLU A 31 -14.12 2.04 -14.07
C GLU A 31 -13.93 2.61 -12.67
N GLN A 32 -13.82 1.72 -11.66
CA GLN A 32 -13.52 2.17 -10.31
C GLN A 32 -12.16 2.86 -10.36
N ALA A 33 -12.13 4.14 -9.99
CA ALA A 33 -10.94 4.98 -10.14
C ALA A 33 -9.76 4.52 -9.26
N SER A 34 -9.96 3.50 -8.42
CA SER A 34 -8.92 2.81 -7.65
C SER A 34 -9.11 1.30 -7.80
N ALA A 35 -8.04 0.59 -8.18
CA ALA A 35 -8.00 -0.87 -8.10
C ALA A 35 -8.02 -1.33 -6.63
N PRO A 36 -8.37 -2.60 -6.34
CA PRO A 36 -8.25 -3.17 -4.99
C PRO A 36 -6.85 -2.95 -4.42
N ILE A 37 -6.77 -2.49 -3.16
CA ILE A 37 -5.49 -2.33 -2.46
C ILE A 37 -4.96 -3.71 -2.05
N ALA A 38 -3.65 -3.91 -2.21
CA ALA A 38 -2.95 -5.12 -1.78
C ALA A 38 -1.70 -4.73 -0.96
N ALA A 39 -1.22 -5.62 -0.09
CA ALA A 39 0.00 -5.36 0.66
C ALA A 39 1.22 -5.34 -0.26
N ILE A 40 2.17 -4.43 0.01
CA ILE A 40 3.50 -4.46 -0.61
C ILE A 40 4.37 -5.37 0.26
N PRO A 41 5.02 -6.40 -0.30
CA PRO A 41 5.89 -7.28 0.47
C PRO A 41 7.01 -6.51 1.15
N VAL A 42 7.26 -6.83 2.41
CA VAL A 42 8.33 -6.24 3.23
C VAL A 42 9.72 -6.32 2.57
N ALA A 43 9.98 -7.36 1.76
CA ALA A 43 11.24 -7.54 1.03
C ALA A 43 11.45 -6.52 -0.11
N SER A 44 10.39 -5.85 -0.57
CA SER A 44 10.45 -4.84 -1.64
C SER A 44 10.60 -3.41 -1.13
N ALA A 45 10.46 -3.17 0.17
CA ALA A 45 10.53 -1.84 0.78
C ALA A 45 11.96 -1.30 0.98
N SER A 46 13.01 -2.09 0.70
CA SER A 46 14.41 -1.70 0.89
C SER A 46 15.01 -0.85 -0.25
N ALA A 47 14.25 -0.52 -1.29
CA ALA A 47 14.71 0.37 -2.36
C ALA A 47 14.43 1.84 -2.01
N GLN A 48 15.08 2.34 -0.96
CA GLN A 48 15.13 3.79 -0.69
C GLN A 48 15.90 4.47 -1.84
N PRO A 49 15.43 5.61 -2.39
CA PRO A 49 16.23 6.39 -3.31
C PRO A 49 17.42 6.98 -2.54
N THR A 50 18.60 6.42 -2.75
CA THR A 50 19.87 7.01 -2.31
C THR A 50 20.07 8.33 -3.06
N THR A 51 19.81 9.45 -2.40
CA THR A 51 20.35 10.74 -2.82
C THR A 51 21.86 10.69 -2.58
N ALA A 52 22.63 10.57 -3.66
CA ALA A 52 24.08 10.62 -3.62
C ALA A 52 24.54 12.04 -3.25
N ALA A 53 24.70 12.31 -1.96
CA ALA A 53 25.49 13.43 -1.47
C ALA A 53 26.92 12.94 -1.24
N SER A 54 27.76 13.07 -2.26
CA SER A 54 29.21 12.96 -2.14
C SER A 54 29.79 14.38 -2.08
N THR A 55 30.31 14.78 -0.93
CA THR A 55 31.51 15.62 -0.84
C THR A 55 32.19 15.32 0.49
N ALA A 56 33.45 14.92 0.36
CA ALA A 56 34.35 14.44 1.38
C ALA A 56 34.80 15.52 2.36
N ALA A 57 35.03 15.11 3.61
CA ALA A 57 35.93 15.77 4.55
C ALA A 57 36.84 14.70 5.19
N THR A 58 38.14 14.88 5.03
CA THR A 58 39.23 14.03 5.52
C THR A 58 39.57 14.32 7.00
N THR A 59 39.42 13.33 7.88
CA THR A 59 40.37 12.70 8.86
C THR A 59 41.53 13.52 9.48
N PRO A 60 42.13 13.17 10.65
CA PRO A 60 41.71 12.48 11.92
C PRO A 60 42.07 13.27 13.21
N THR A 61 41.68 12.82 14.42
CA THR A 61 42.54 12.73 15.63
C THR A 61 41.88 11.86 16.72
N ASP A 62 42.54 10.74 17.01
CA ASP A 62 42.79 10.03 18.29
C ASP A 62 41.79 10.12 19.47
N ILE A 63 41.48 8.97 20.08
CA ILE A 63 41.90 8.56 21.44
C ILE A 63 41.34 7.17 21.75
N ALA A 64 42.27 6.28 22.12
CA ALA A 64 42.03 4.97 22.69
C ALA A 64 41.27 5.01 24.02
N ALA A 65 40.33 4.08 24.20
CA ALA A 65 39.95 3.60 25.53
C ALA A 65 39.60 2.11 25.42
N THR A 66 40.49 1.30 25.97
CA THR A 66 40.29 -0.10 26.31
C THR A 66 39.25 -0.15 27.43
N ASP A 67 38.18 -0.92 27.26
CA ASP A 67 37.49 -1.48 28.42
C ASP A 67 37.11 -2.93 28.17
N THR A 68 37.61 -3.75 29.07
CA THR A 68 37.41 -5.19 29.16
C THR A 68 36.31 -5.39 30.18
N ALA A 69 35.13 -5.84 29.77
CA ALA A 69 34.05 -6.19 30.68
C ALA A 69 33.44 -7.54 30.31
N ALA A 70 33.92 -8.55 31.04
CA ALA A 70 33.23 -9.75 31.52
C ALA A 70 32.18 -10.41 30.62
N ALA A 71 32.53 -11.61 30.15
CA ALA A 71 31.61 -12.65 29.72
C ALA A 71 30.64 -12.99 30.87
N GLY A 72 29.39 -12.55 30.75
CA GLY A 72 28.25 -13.12 31.46
C GLY A 72 27.65 -14.22 30.60
N THR A 73 27.79 -15.47 31.04
CA THR A 73 27.04 -16.61 30.50
C THR A 73 25.57 -16.44 30.84
N SER A 74 24.80 -15.86 29.93
CA SER A 74 23.34 -16.00 29.92
C SER A 74 23.01 -17.26 29.13
N ASP A 75 22.79 -18.34 29.87
CA ASP A 75 22.04 -19.51 29.38
C ASP A 75 20.59 -19.06 29.18
N SER A 76 20.34 -18.39 28.06
CA SER A 76 18.99 -18.20 27.55
C SER A 76 18.75 -19.37 26.62
N THR A 77 17.94 -20.32 27.08
CA THR A 77 17.33 -21.31 26.20
C THR A 77 16.43 -20.54 25.23
N ALA A 78 17.05 -20.02 24.16
CA ALA A 78 16.34 -19.39 23.07
C ALA A 78 15.45 -20.45 22.45
N THR A 79 14.16 -20.41 22.79
CA THR A 79 13.16 -20.82 21.83
C THR A 79 13.47 -20.01 20.58
N THR A 80 14.03 -20.68 19.57
CA THR A 80 14.21 -20.16 18.22
C THR A 80 12.83 -19.77 17.72
N GLY A 81 12.41 -18.54 18.02
CA GLY A 81 11.17 -17.96 17.54
C GLY A 81 11.40 -17.61 16.09
N SER A 82 11.04 -18.50 15.18
CA SER A 82 10.99 -18.17 13.77
C SER A 82 10.16 -16.91 13.57
N SER A 83 10.65 -15.99 12.74
CA SER A 83 9.94 -14.76 12.42
C SER A 83 8.63 -15.07 11.69
N ILE A 84 7.57 -14.36 12.02
CA ILE A 84 6.20 -14.55 11.53
C ILE A 84 5.85 -13.39 10.60
N VAL A 85 5.47 -13.67 9.36
CA VAL A 85 4.91 -12.65 8.46
C VAL A 85 3.39 -12.60 8.67
N ALA A 86 2.90 -11.49 9.17
CA ALA A 86 1.49 -11.19 9.36
C ALA A 86 1.02 -10.18 8.30
N GLN A 87 -0.24 -10.30 7.88
CA GLN A 87 -0.87 -9.40 6.93
C GLN A 87 -2.09 -8.73 7.57
N ILE A 88 -2.34 -7.47 7.22
CA ILE A 88 -3.55 -6.75 7.66
C ILE A 88 -4.78 -7.37 7.00
N VAL A 89 -5.75 -7.78 7.83
CA VAL A 89 -7.06 -8.26 7.38
C VAL A 89 -7.97 -7.05 7.21
N GLN A 90 -8.26 -6.71 5.95
CA GLN A 90 -8.96 -5.49 5.58
C GLN A 90 -10.34 -5.36 6.26
N SER A 91 -11.13 -6.45 6.27
CA SER A 91 -12.47 -6.48 6.89
C SER A 91 -12.48 -6.34 8.41
N GLU A 92 -11.33 -6.47 9.06
CA GLU A 92 -11.17 -6.38 10.51
C GLU A 92 -10.32 -5.16 10.92
N SER A 93 -10.03 -4.27 9.97
CA SER A 93 -9.12 -3.15 10.14
C SER A 93 -9.77 -1.84 9.70
N GLU A 94 -9.37 -0.75 10.33
CA GLU A 94 -9.86 0.60 10.03
C GLU A 94 -8.70 1.59 10.05
N ALA A 95 -8.64 2.45 9.02
CA ALA A 95 -7.84 3.67 9.06
C ALA A 95 -8.77 4.87 9.30
N ARG A 96 -8.39 5.72 10.26
CA ARG A 96 -9.14 6.92 10.64
C ARG A 96 -8.24 8.14 10.56
N PHE A 97 -8.77 9.24 10.02
CA PHE A 97 -8.17 10.55 10.19
C PHE A 97 -9.09 11.44 11.04
N VAL A 98 -8.48 12.35 11.80
CA VAL A 98 -9.17 13.28 12.69
C VAL A 98 -8.56 14.66 12.46
N ILE A 99 -9.41 15.66 12.21
CA ILE A 99 -9.01 17.06 12.05
C ILE A 99 -9.89 17.91 12.95
N ASP A 100 -9.25 18.65 13.85
CA ASP A 100 -9.92 19.69 14.60
C ASP A 100 -9.93 20.98 13.78
N GLU A 101 -11.12 21.49 13.49
CA GLU A 101 -11.35 22.69 12.69
C GLU A 101 -12.27 23.67 13.42
N VAL A 102 -12.29 24.92 12.97
CA VAL A 102 -13.26 25.92 13.40
C VAL A 102 -14.16 26.23 12.21
N LEU A 103 -15.39 25.72 12.22
CA LEU A 103 -16.39 25.96 11.18
C LEU A 103 -17.39 26.99 11.69
N ASN A 104 -17.52 28.11 10.98
CA ASN A 104 -18.43 29.21 11.34
C ASN A 104 -18.23 29.76 12.77
N ASN A 105 -16.97 29.96 13.18
CA ASN A 105 -16.57 30.39 14.54
C ASN A 105 -16.95 29.41 15.67
N ALA A 106 -17.30 28.16 15.34
CA ALA A 106 -17.53 27.10 16.31
C ALA A 106 -16.51 25.96 16.12
N PRO A 107 -16.01 25.35 17.20
CA PRO A 107 -15.14 24.19 17.10
C PRO A 107 -15.90 22.99 16.51
N PHE A 108 -15.26 22.28 15.59
CA PHE A 108 -15.80 21.10 14.93
C PHE A 108 -14.68 20.09 14.67
N THR A 109 -14.92 18.81 14.94
CA THR A 109 -13.97 17.74 14.66
C THR A 109 -14.46 16.93 13.47
N VAL A 110 -13.71 16.96 12.37
CA VAL A 110 -13.92 16.11 11.20
C VAL A 110 -13.27 14.76 11.48
N VAL A 111 -14.07 13.69 11.37
CA VAL A 111 -13.57 12.32 11.44
C VAL A 111 -13.97 11.62 10.16
N GLY A 112 -13.00 11.03 9.45
CA GLY A 112 -13.29 10.15 8.33
C GLY A 112 -12.64 8.79 8.50
N THR A 113 -13.32 7.76 8.04
CA THR A 113 -12.95 6.35 8.26
C THR A 113 -12.94 5.57 6.95
N THR A 114 -12.08 4.55 6.86
CA THR A 114 -12.03 3.62 5.73
C THR A 114 -11.55 2.26 6.19
N ASP A 115 -12.15 1.20 5.64
CA ASP A 115 -11.67 -0.17 5.80
C ASP A 115 -10.58 -0.51 4.76
N GLN A 116 -10.35 0.35 3.76
CA GLN A 116 -9.43 0.07 2.66
C GLN A 116 -7.96 0.29 3.06
N VAL A 117 -7.44 -0.62 3.89
CA VAL A 117 -6.07 -0.66 4.37
C VAL A 117 -5.41 -2.00 4.06
N ALA A 118 -4.12 -1.99 3.69
CA ALA A 118 -3.32 -3.20 3.56
C ALA A 118 -1.87 -2.96 3.98
N GLY A 119 -1.22 -4.03 4.44
CA GLY A 119 0.18 -4.01 4.83
C GLY A 119 0.63 -5.36 5.35
N GLU A 120 1.94 -5.51 5.49
CA GLU A 120 2.60 -6.68 6.07
C GLU A 120 3.48 -6.28 7.25
N ILE A 121 3.59 -7.16 8.22
CA ILE A 121 4.40 -6.99 9.42
C ILE A 121 5.19 -8.28 9.65
N VAL A 122 6.51 -8.17 9.78
CA VAL A 122 7.38 -9.26 10.19
C VAL A 122 7.55 -9.18 11.69
N VAL A 123 7.04 -10.15 12.43
CA VAL A 123 7.08 -10.20 13.89
C VAL A 123 8.15 -11.21 14.31
N ASP A 124 9.11 -10.78 15.13
CA ASP A 124 10.04 -11.68 15.80
C ASP A 124 9.62 -11.80 17.29
N PRO A 125 9.01 -12.93 17.70
CA PRO A 125 8.55 -13.11 19.08
C PRO A 125 9.71 -13.35 20.05
N SER A 126 10.90 -13.71 19.56
CA SER A 126 12.10 -13.92 20.37
C SER A 126 12.88 -12.63 20.61
N ASP A 127 12.83 -11.70 19.67
CA ASP A 127 13.39 -10.35 19.79
C ASP A 127 12.46 -9.30 19.15
N PRO A 128 11.57 -8.65 19.94
CA PRO A 128 10.65 -7.63 19.43
C PRO A 128 11.34 -6.46 18.72
N SER A 129 12.61 -6.18 19.03
CA SER A 129 13.39 -5.12 18.36
C SER A 129 13.70 -5.43 16.90
N LYS A 130 13.58 -6.69 16.47
CA LYS A 130 13.76 -7.17 15.08
C LYS A 130 12.47 -7.22 14.29
N THR A 131 11.33 -6.86 14.91
CA THR A 131 10.05 -6.72 14.22
C THR A 131 10.12 -5.58 13.20
N GLN A 132 9.65 -5.83 12.00
CA GLN A 132 9.64 -4.85 10.90
C GLN A 132 8.22 -4.63 10.41
N VAL A 133 7.85 -3.35 10.28
CA VAL A 133 6.57 -2.95 9.69
C VAL A 133 6.84 -2.59 8.23
N GLY A 134 6.16 -3.27 7.31
CA GLY A 134 6.19 -2.95 5.89
C GLY A 134 5.39 -1.69 5.57
N THR A 135 5.36 -1.32 4.29
CA THR A 135 4.55 -0.18 3.84
C THR A 135 3.06 -0.45 4.10
N ILE A 136 2.43 0.44 4.85
CA ILE A 136 0.97 0.45 5.04
C ILE A 136 0.35 1.34 3.96
N GLN A 137 -0.53 0.75 3.15
CA GLN A 137 -1.28 1.45 2.13
C GLN A 137 -2.71 1.69 2.59
N VAL A 138 -3.21 2.90 2.36
CA VAL A 138 -4.59 3.31 2.69
C VAL A 138 -5.22 3.95 1.46
N ASN A 139 -6.41 3.51 1.05
CA ASN A 139 -7.16 4.18 -0.01
C ASN A 139 -7.90 5.38 0.59
N ALA A 140 -7.35 6.57 0.41
CA ALA A 140 -7.97 7.79 0.90
C ALA A 140 -9.29 8.15 0.19
N ARG A 141 -9.56 7.61 -1.00
CA ARG A 141 -10.80 7.92 -1.76
C ARG A 141 -12.04 7.30 -1.11
N THR A 142 -11.88 6.25 -0.32
CA THR A 142 -13.00 5.57 0.36
C THR A 142 -13.23 6.06 1.77
N LEU A 143 -12.59 7.18 2.16
CA LEU A 143 -12.88 7.86 3.41
C LEU A 143 -14.32 8.41 3.38
N ALA A 144 -15.10 8.04 4.39
CA ALA A 144 -16.48 8.50 4.62
C ALA A 144 -16.64 9.08 6.03
#